data_AF-A0A7H4PRA7-F1
#
_entry.id   AF-A0A7H4PRA7-F1
#
_cell.length_a   1.000
_cell.length_b   1.000
_cell.length_c   1.000
_cell.angle_alpha   90.00
_cell.angle_beta   90.00
_cell.angle_gamma   90.00
#
_symmetry.space_group_name_H-M   'P 1'
#
loop_
_entity.id
_entity.type
_entity.pdbx_description
1 polymer ?
#
loop_
_entity_poly.entity_id
_entity_poly.type
_entity_poly.pdbx_seq_one_letter_code
_entity_poly.pdbx_strand_id
1 'polypeptide(L)'
;MTDKTKLVAISRTDDMSALDALKLLRFRRYNTARSQLRVTSVWSAWCARHGLTPFPVTAVDVERYINGLNGSVKMATISHFIACLSSVNSSLGFPDFRNVLIKALVQVWRARENEKKNRHRSGPSISYIRSQYSSPVAA
;
A
#
# COMPACT_ATOMS: atom_id res chain seq x y z
N MET A 1 -29.92 -15.27 27.44
CA MET A 1 -28.49 -15.14 27.08
C MET A 1 -28.18 -16.21 26.05
N THR A 2 -27.94 -15.83 24.79
CA THR A 2 -27.58 -16.77 23.71
C THR A 2 -26.10 -16.62 23.39
N ASP A 3 -25.36 -17.69 23.65
CA ASP A 3 -23.93 -17.87 23.41
C ASP A 3 -23.64 -17.78 21.90
N LYS A 4 -22.95 -16.72 21.46
CA LYS A 4 -22.65 -16.40 20.05
C LYS A 4 -21.26 -16.85 19.61
N THR A 5 -20.64 -17.80 20.33
CA THR A 5 -19.19 -18.04 20.23
C THR A 5 -18.80 -19.30 19.45
N LYS A 6 -19.68 -19.84 18.61
CA LYS A 6 -19.33 -21.00 17.76
C LYS A 6 -19.73 -20.79 16.30
N LEU A 7 -18.82 -20.22 15.53
CA LEU A 7 -18.71 -20.45 14.09
C LEU A 7 -17.24 -20.34 13.70
N VAL A 8 -16.43 -21.26 14.25
CA VAL A 8 -15.12 -21.61 13.70
C VAL A 8 -15.37 -22.74 12.70
N ALA A 9 -15.50 -22.37 11.43
CA ALA A 9 -15.37 -23.34 10.33
C ALA A 9 -13.98 -23.12 9.72
N ILE A 10 -13.05 -23.95 10.19
CA ILE A 10 -11.72 -24.16 9.64
C ILE A 10 -11.92 -24.68 8.21
N SER A 11 -11.80 -23.79 7.23
CA SER A 11 -11.49 -24.18 5.86
C SER A 11 -10.05 -23.76 5.62
N ARG A 12 -9.24 -24.74 5.17
CA ARG A 12 -7.81 -24.63 4.89
C ARG A 12 -7.45 -23.26 4.28
N THR A 13 -6.46 -22.62 4.90
CA THR A 13 -6.01 -21.24 4.68
C THR A 13 -5.37 -20.98 3.32
N ASP A 14 -5.18 -22.00 2.47
CA ASP A 14 -4.30 -21.89 1.31
C ASP A 14 -5.02 -21.48 0.01
N ASP A 15 -6.35 -21.53 -0.05
CA ASP A 15 -7.12 -21.14 -1.26
C ASP A 15 -8.42 -20.38 -0.91
N MET A 16 -8.38 -19.44 0.02
CA MET A 16 -9.57 -18.63 0.30
C MET A 16 -9.79 -17.59 -0.80
N SER A 17 -10.74 -17.86 -1.69
CA SER A 17 -11.17 -16.90 -2.69
C SER A 17 -11.76 -15.66 -2.02
N ALA A 18 -11.56 -14.48 -2.61
CA ALA A 18 -12.18 -13.24 -2.15
C ALA A 18 -13.70 -13.35 -1.97
N LEU A 19 -14.35 -14.17 -2.80
CA LEU A 19 -15.78 -14.40 -2.73
C LEU A 19 -16.18 -15.16 -1.45
N ASP A 20 -15.38 -16.12 -1.02
CA ASP A 20 -15.62 -16.89 0.20
C ASP A 20 -15.35 -16.06 1.46
N ALA A 21 -14.33 -15.21 1.43
CA ALA A 21 -14.09 -14.21 2.46
C ALA A 21 -15.30 -13.26 2.67
N LEU A 22 -16.02 -12.95 1.60
CA LEU A 22 -17.16 -12.04 1.64
C LEU A 22 -18.44 -12.71 2.14
N LYS A 23 -18.61 -14.02 1.93
CA LYS A 23 -19.74 -14.80 2.49
C LYS A 23 -19.73 -14.79 4.03
N LEU A 24 -18.56 -14.67 4.65
CA LEU A 24 -18.39 -14.58 6.11
C LEU A 24 -18.88 -13.25 6.70
N LEU A 25 -19.10 -12.21 5.88
CA LEU A 25 -19.46 -10.85 6.33
C LEU A 25 -20.97 -10.61 6.52
N ARG A 26 -21.76 -11.67 6.77
CA ARG A 26 -23.24 -11.75 6.71
C ARG A 26 -24.02 -10.74 7.58
N PHE A 27 -23.36 -9.87 8.35
CA PHE A 27 -23.96 -8.89 9.26
C PHE A 27 -23.67 -7.41 8.93
N ARG A 28 -23.13 -7.09 7.75
CA ARG A 28 -22.81 -5.70 7.37
C ARG A 28 -23.94 -4.98 6.62
N ARG A 29 -24.06 -3.66 6.82
CA ARG A 29 -24.93 -2.79 6.00
C ARG A 29 -24.62 -2.99 4.51
N TYR A 30 -25.66 -3.13 3.69
CA TYR A 30 -25.55 -3.48 2.26
C TYR A 30 -24.53 -2.66 1.47
N ASN A 31 -24.55 -1.32 1.62
CA ASN A 31 -23.62 -0.43 0.91
C ASN A 31 -22.16 -0.66 1.32
N THR A 32 -21.90 -1.01 2.58
CA THR A 32 -20.57 -1.33 3.09
C THR A 32 -20.08 -2.65 2.52
N ALA A 33 -20.91 -3.70 2.57
CA ALA A 33 -20.59 -5.00 1.98
C ALA A 33 -20.30 -4.89 0.48
N ARG A 34 -21.13 -4.13 -0.26
CA ARG A 34 -20.93 -3.89 -1.70
C ARG A 34 -19.63 -3.15 -2.01
N SER A 35 -19.25 -2.19 -1.17
CA SER A 35 -18.01 -1.45 -1.31
C SER A 35 -16.79 -2.34 -1.07
N GLN A 36 -16.84 -3.16 -0.02
CA GLN A 36 -15.80 -4.13 0.28
C GLN A 36 -15.68 -5.21 -0.79
N LEU A 37 -16.81 -5.68 -1.35
CA LEU A 37 -16.83 -6.60 -2.48
C LEU A 37 -16.06 -6.05 -3.68
N ARG A 38 -16.37 -4.80 -4.06
CA ARG A 38 -15.68 -4.13 -5.17
C ARG A 38 -14.19 -3.98 -4.91
N VAL A 39 -13.82 -3.46 -3.74
CA VAL A 39 -12.42 -3.28 -3.36
C VAL A 39 -11.66 -4.61 -3.36
N THR A 40 -12.23 -5.65 -2.75
CA THR A 40 -11.59 -6.96 -2.65
C THR A 40 -11.46 -7.64 -4.01
N SER A 41 -12.47 -7.48 -4.89
CA SER A 41 -12.41 -7.98 -6.26
C SER A 41 -11.28 -7.32 -7.07
N VAL A 42 -11.18 -5.99 -7.01
CA VAL A 42 -10.10 -5.24 -7.69
C VAL A 42 -8.73 -5.63 -7.15
N TRP A 43 -8.60 -5.73 -5.82
CA TRP A 43 -7.38 -6.18 -5.16
C TRP A 43 -6.97 -7.58 -5.61
N SER A 44 -7.90 -8.54 -5.57
CA SER A 44 -7.61 -9.93 -5.91
C SER A 44 -7.25 -10.09 -7.39
N ALA A 45 -7.90 -9.34 -8.28
CA ALA A 45 -7.53 -9.32 -9.70
C ALA A 45 -6.12 -8.74 -9.91
N TRP A 46 -5.72 -7.73 -9.13
CA TRP A 46 -4.36 -7.22 -9.17
C TRP A 46 -3.36 -8.25 -8.61
N CYS A 47 -3.62 -8.85 -7.46
CA CYS A 47 -2.78 -9.90 -6.88
C CYS A 47 -2.56 -11.06 -7.85
N ALA A 48 -3.62 -11.55 -8.49
CA ALA A 48 -3.55 -12.63 -9.47
C ALA A 48 -2.63 -12.30 -10.66
N ARG A 49 -2.70 -11.06 -11.18
CA ARG A 49 -1.80 -10.59 -12.26
C ARG A 49 -0.34 -10.50 -11.84
N HIS A 50 -0.07 -10.40 -10.54
CA HIS A 50 1.27 -10.29 -9.97
C HIS A 50 1.75 -11.58 -9.29
N GLY A 51 1.01 -12.68 -9.40
CA GLY A 51 1.36 -13.97 -8.79
C GLY A 51 1.31 -13.96 -7.26
N LEU A 52 0.48 -13.09 -6.67
CA LEU A 52 0.33 -12.94 -5.23
C LEU A 52 -0.99 -13.54 -4.73
N THR A 53 -0.99 -14.02 -3.50
CA THR A 53 -2.25 -14.35 -2.80
C THR A 53 -2.90 -13.06 -2.28
N PRO A 54 -4.24 -12.93 -2.36
CA PRO A 54 -4.92 -11.71 -1.91
C PRO A 54 -4.94 -11.56 -0.37
N PHE A 55 -4.82 -12.67 0.37
CA PHE A 55 -4.81 -12.72 1.82
C PHE A 55 -3.72 -13.69 2.32
N PRO A 56 -3.10 -13.44 3.49
CA PRO A 56 -3.21 -12.24 4.33
C PRO A 56 -2.68 -10.97 3.61
N VAL A 57 -3.35 -9.83 3.81
CA VAL A 57 -2.92 -8.57 3.18
C VAL A 57 -1.62 -8.07 3.82
N THR A 58 -0.57 -7.88 3.01
CA THR A 58 0.70 -7.32 3.48
C THR A 58 0.81 -5.83 3.17
N ALA A 59 1.53 -5.09 4.03
CA ALA A 59 1.79 -3.66 3.80
C ALA A 59 2.60 -3.41 2.53
N VAL A 60 3.53 -4.31 2.20
CA VAL A 60 4.42 -4.19 1.03
C VAL A 60 3.62 -4.30 -0.27
N ASP A 61 2.69 -5.26 -0.36
CA ASP A 61 1.89 -5.45 -1.56
C ASP A 61 0.89 -4.30 -1.76
N VAL A 62 0.31 -3.80 -0.66
CA VAL A 62 -0.59 -2.63 -0.72
C VAL A 62 0.17 -1.38 -1.13
N GLU A 63 1.38 -1.18 -0.63
CA GLU A 63 2.26 -0.09 -1.07
C GLU A 63 2.57 -0.21 -2.56
N ARG A 64 2.96 -1.40 -3.03
CA ARG A 64 3.26 -1.64 -4.45
C ARG A 64 2.05 -1.36 -5.34
N TYR A 65 0.86 -1.75 -4.90
CA TYR A 65 -0.39 -1.44 -5.58
C TYR A 65 -0.62 0.07 -5.67
N ILE A 66 -0.52 0.79 -4.55
CA ILE A 66 -0.73 2.25 -4.49
C ILE A 66 0.28 2.98 -5.37
N ASN A 67 1.56 2.58 -5.34
CA ASN A 67 2.60 3.17 -6.18
C ASN A 67 2.40 2.89 -7.67
N GLY A 68 1.69 1.81 -8.03
CA GLY A 68 1.30 1.49 -9.40
C GLY A 68 0.03 2.21 -9.87
N LEU A 69 -0.68 2.92 -8.98
CA LEU A 69 -1.81 3.74 -9.37
C LEU A 69 -1.30 5.01 -10.06
N ASN A 70 -1.86 5.33 -11.23
CA ASN A 70 -1.57 6.59 -11.90
C ASN A 70 -1.89 7.78 -10.97
N GLY A 71 -1.09 8.85 -11.08
CA GLY A 71 -1.17 10.05 -10.21
C GLY A 71 -2.52 10.79 -10.20
N SER A 72 -3.49 10.35 -10.99
CA SER A 72 -4.85 10.87 -11.08
C SER A 72 -5.78 10.36 -9.98
N VAL A 73 -5.39 9.33 -9.20
CA VAL A 73 -6.24 8.77 -8.15
C VAL A 73 -6.28 9.69 -6.92
N LYS A 74 -7.48 10.10 -6.52
CA LYS A 74 -7.69 10.96 -5.34
C LYS A 74 -7.29 10.23 -4.06
N MET A 75 -6.69 10.95 -3.11
CA MET A 75 -6.29 10.39 -1.82
C MET A 75 -7.47 9.76 -1.06
N ALA A 76 -8.67 10.35 -1.15
CA ALA A 76 -9.88 9.79 -0.56
C ALA A 76 -10.19 8.36 -1.06
N THR A 77 -9.93 8.08 -2.34
CA THR A 77 -10.11 6.76 -2.94
C THR A 77 -9.10 5.76 -2.39
N ILE A 78 -7.84 6.18 -2.22
CA ILE A 78 -6.77 5.36 -1.62
C ILE A 78 -7.11 5.03 -0.16
N SER A 79 -7.51 6.04 0.63
CA SER A 79 -7.92 5.85 2.02
C SER A 79 -9.11 4.89 2.15
N HIS A 80 -10.11 5.04 1.29
CA HIS A 80 -11.28 4.15 1.26
C HIS A 80 -10.90 2.70 0.91
N PHE A 81 -10.01 2.52 -0.06
CA PHE A 81 -9.47 1.22 -0.45
C PHE A 81 -8.76 0.52 0.73
N ILE A 82 -7.85 1.22 1.41
CA ILE A 82 -7.12 0.71 2.58
C ILE A 82 -8.09 0.34 3.70
N ALA A 83 -9.09 1.19 3.98
CA ALA A 83 -10.07 0.94 5.03
C ALA A 83 -10.91 -0.32 4.73
N CYS A 84 -11.34 -0.50 3.48
CA CYS A 84 -12.07 -1.69 3.07
C CYS A 84 -11.22 -2.95 3.22
N LEU A 85 -9.98 -2.94 2.72
CA LEU A 85 -9.07 -4.10 2.83
C LEU A 85 -8.74 -4.44 4.28
N SER A 86 -8.37 -3.46 5.11
CA SER A 86 -8.12 -3.69 6.55
C SER A 86 -9.34 -4.32 7.22
N SER A 87 -10.53 -3.80 6.91
CA SER A 87 -11.77 -4.31 7.48
C SER A 87 -12.09 -5.75 7.03
N VAL A 88 -11.81 -6.12 5.78
CA VAL A 88 -11.96 -7.51 5.30
C VAL A 88 -10.88 -8.40 5.92
N ASN A 89 -9.62 -7.97 5.91
CA ASN A 89 -8.48 -8.70 6.46
C ASN A 89 -8.70 -9.05 7.95
N SER A 90 -9.14 -8.08 8.76
CA SER A 90 -9.48 -8.31 10.17
C SER A 90 -10.70 -9.23 10.34
N SER A 91 -11.66 -9.19 9.42
CA SER A 91 -12.82 -10.10 9.49
C SER A 91 -12.43 -11.57 9.19
N LEU A 92 -11.30 -11.79 8.53
CA LEU A 92 -10.70 -13.10 8.31
C LEU A 92 -9.77 -13.54 9.45
N GLY A 93 -9.59 -12.71 10.48
CA GLY A 93 -8.72 -13.00 11.62
C GLY A 93 -7.26 -12.60 11.43
N PHE A 94 -6.91 -11.89 10.34
CA PHE A 94 -5.55 -11.46 10.08
C PHE A 94 -5.19 -10.13 10.78
N PRO A 95 -3.91 -9.89 11.09
CA PRO A 95 -3.46 -8.67 11.74
C PRO A 95 -3.69 -7.43 10.86
N ASP A 96 -3.88 -6.27 11.49
CA ASP A 96 -4.06 -5.01 10.79
C ASP A 96 -2.72 -4.49 10.22
N PHE A 97 -2.64 -4.38 8.90
CA PHE A 97 -1.43 -3.98 8.18
C PHE A 97 -1.20 -2.46 8.16
N ARG A 98 -2.21 -1.65 8.52
CA ARG A 98 -2.18 -0.19 8.34
C ARG A 98 -1.02 0.48 9.05
N ASN A 99 -0.67 0.06 10.26
CA ASN A 99 0.45 0.64 11.01
C ASN A 99 1.80 0.38 10.33
N VAL A 100 1.96 -0.80 9.73
CA VAL A 100 3.18 -1.15 8.98
C VAL A 100 3.22 -0.37 7.66
N LEU A 101 2.08 -0.27 6.97
CA LEU A 101 1.94 0.50 5.73
C LEU A 101 2.28 1.99 5.93
N ILE A 102 1.77 2.63 6.98
CA ILE A 102 2.06 4.04 7.27
C ILE A 102 3.57 4.23 7.50
N LYS A 103 4.22 3.33 8.26
CA LYS A 103 5.66 3.39 8.50
C LYS A 103 6.45 3.26 7.19
N ALA A 104 6.10 2.30 6.34
CA ALA A 104 6.74 2.09 5.04
C ALA A 104 6.60 3.32 4.13
N LEU A 105 5.38 3.85 3.99
CA LEU A 105 5.11 5.05 3.18
C LEU A 105 5.87 6.29 3.69
N VAL A 106 5.95 6.48 5.02
CA VAL A 106 6.71 7.59 5.61
C VAL A 106 8.21 7.43 5.35
N GLN A 107 8.74 6.21 5.42
CA GLN A 107 10.15 5.94 5.11
C GLN A 107 10.47 6.24 3.65
N VAL A 108 9.63 5.80 2.71
CA VAL A 108 9.79 6.09 1.27
C VAL A 108 9.69 7.58 0.98
N TRP A 109 8.75 8.29 1.61
CA TRP A 109 8.64 9.74 1.47
C TRP A 109 9.91 10.45 1.98
N ARG A 110 10.42 10.06 3.17
CA ARG A 110 11.66 10.63 3.72
C ARG A 110 12.86 10.35 2.82
N ALA A 111 12.97 9.15 2.26
CA ALA A 111 14.04 8.79 1.33
C ALA A 111 14.01 9.69 0.07
N ARG A 112 12.82 9.89 -0.52
CA ARG A 112 12.63 10.77 -1.69
C ARG A 112 12.96 12.23 -1.40
N GLU A 113 12.58 12.75 -0.23
CA GLU A 113 12.93 14.12 0.18
C GLU A 113 14.45 14.29 0.39
N ASN A 114 15.10 13.29 0.99
CA ASN A 114 16.55 13.30 1.16
C ASN A 114 17.30 13.24 -0.19
N GLU A 115 16.81 12.46 -1.16
CA GLU A 115 17.37 12.45 -2.52
C GLU A 115 17.24 13.80 -3.22
N LYS A 116 16.07 14.45 -3.13
CA LYS A 116 15.88 15.80 -3.70
C LYS A 116 16.84 16.81 -3.06
N LYS A 117 17.00 16.75 -1.74
CA LYS A 117 17.93 17.62 -0.99
C LYS A 117 19.39 17.37 -1.39
N ASN A 118 19.78 16.12 -1.65
CA ASN A 118 21.12 15.77 -2.14
C ASN A 118 21.36 16.25 -3.57
N ARG A 119 20.36 16.16 -4.47
CA ARG A 119 20.45 16.73 -5.84
C ARG A 119 20.56 18.25 -5.83
N HIS A 120 19.91 18.94 -4.89
CA HIS A 120 20.03 20.41 -4.76
C HIS A 120 21.34 20.87 -4.10
N ARG A 121 22.03 19.98 -3.36
CA ARG A 121 23.35 20.28 -2.75
C ARG A 121 24.54 19.92 -3.65
N SER A 122 24.33 19.14 -4.71
CA SER A 122 25.33 18.88 -5.74
C SER A 122 25.23 19.92 -6.86
N GLY A 123 25.44 21.19 -6.51
CA GLY A 123 25.89 22.19 -7.47
C GLY A 123 27.30 21.86 -7.97
N PRO A 124 27.76 22.41 -9.11
CA PRO A 124 29.05 22.07 -9.69
C PRO A 124 30.15 22.20 -8.64
N SER A 125 31.01 21.19 -8.53
CA SER A 125 32.08 21.19 -7.54
C SER A 125 32.93 22.45 -7.72
N ILE A 126 33.33 23.07 -6.61
CA ILE A 126 34.22 24.26 -6.61
C ILE A 126 35.53 23.98 -7.36
N SER A 127 35.90 22.71 -7.57
CA SER A 127 37.02 22.31 -8.43
C SER A 127 36.81 22.62 -9.92
N TYR A 128 35.57 22.68 -10.43
CA TYR A 128 35.28 23.00 -11.84
C TYR A 128 35.30 24.52 -12.12
N ILE A 129 35.02 25.36 -11.12
CA ILE A 129 35.02 26.82 -11.28
C ILE A 129 36.45 27.40 -11.24
N ARG A 130 37.37 26.76 -10.50
CA ARG A 130 38.76 27.25 -10.38
C ARG A 130 39.62 27.03 -11.64
N SER A 131 39.19 26.17 -12.56
CA SER A 131 39.89 25.92 -13.83
C SER A 131 39.59 26.95 -14.93
N GLN A 132 38.54 27.77 -14.77
CA GLN A 132 38.13 28.77 -15.79
C GLN A 132 38.68 30.18 -15.51
N TYR A 133 39.30 30.42 -14.34
CA TYR A 133 39.81 31.73 -13.92
C TYR A 133 41.32 31.77 -13.62
N SER A 134 42.09 30.79 -14.10
CA SER A 134 43.56 30.88 -14.12
C SER A 134 44.05 30.97 -15.56
N SER A 135 43.83 32.13 -16.20
CA SER A 135 44.74 32.57 -17.26
C SER A 135 45.96 33.21 -16.60
N PRO A 136 47.18 32.81 -16.99
CA PRO A 136 48.40 33.45 -16.50
C PRO A 136 48.50 34.85 -17.09
N VAL A 137 48.63 35.84 -16.21
CA VAL A 137 49.11 37.17 -16.56
C VAL A 137 50.61 37.04 -16.86
N ALA A 138 51.00 37.28 -18.10
CA ALA A 138 52.37 37.58 -18.52
C ALA A 138 52.21 38.66 -19.61
N ALA A 139 52.47 39.93 -19.30
CA ALA A 139 53.78 40.60 -19.19
C ALA A 139 54.39 40.84 -20.58
#